data_AF-A0A509KXQ4-F1
#
_entry.id   AF-A0A509KXQ4-F1
#
_cell.length_a   1.000
_cell.length_b   1.000
_cell.length_c   1.000
_cell.angle_alpha   90.00
_cell.angle_beta   90.00
_cell.angle_gamma   90.00
#
_symmetry.space_group_name_H-M   'P 1'
#
loop_
_entity.id
_entity.type
_entity.pdbx_description
1 polymer ?
#
loop_
_entity_poly.entity_id
_entity_poly.type
_entity_poly.pdbx_seq_one_letter_code
_entity_poly.pdbx_strand_id
1 'polypeptide(L)' 'MSLIVNEIFYSIQGESTRAGLPCVFVRLTGCNMRCTYCDT' A
#
# COMPACT_ATOMS: atom_id res chain seq x y z
N MET A 1 4.13 21.11 0.38
CA MET A 1 3.10 20.08 0.64
C MET A 1 3.84 18.80 1.01
N SER A 2 3.59 18.21 2.18
CA SER A 2 4.26 16.99 2.64
C SER A 2 3.33 15.79 2.52
N LEU A 3 3.83 14.65 2.06
CA LEU A 3 3.12 13.37 2.16
C LEU A 3 3.27 12.85 3.59
N ILE A 4 2.22 12.25 4.13
CA ILE A 4 2.26 11.56 5.43
C ILE A 4 2.34 10.07 5.14
N VAL A 5 3.44 9.45 5.54
CA VAL A 5 3.73 8.04 5.30
C VAL A 5 3.41 7.25 6.55
N ASN A 6 2.63 6.18 6.39
CA ASN A 6 2.31 5.23 7.45
C ASN A 6 3.44 4.20 7.62
N GLU A 7 3.87 3.58 6.52
CA GLU A 7 4.94 2.58 6.53
C GLU A 7 5.66 2.48 5.18
N ILE A 8 6.92 2.05 5.21
CA ILE A 8 7.73 1.73 4.05
C ILE A 8 8.41 0.38 4.30
N PHE A 9 8.28 -0.55 3.36
CA PHE A 9 8.92 -1.87 3.46
C PHE A 9 9.23 -2.46 2.08
N TYR A 10 10.18 -3.40 2.04
CA TYR A 10 10.54 -4.15 0.84
C TYR A 10 10.01 -5.57 0.94
N SER A 11 9.28 -6.02 -0.10
CA SER A 11 8.65 -7.34 -0.15
C SER A 11 8.38 -7.76 -1.59
N ILE A 12 7.58 -8.81 -1.79
CA ILE A 12 7.10 -9.30 -3.09
C ILE A 12 5.68 -8.77 -3.35
N GLN A 13 5.41 -8.30 -4.56
CA GLN A 13 4.05 -7.93 -5.00
C GLN A 13 3.14 -9.15 -5.00
N GLY A 14 2.02 -9.08 -4.28
CA GLY A 14 1.08 -10.20 -4.15
C GLY A 14 0.04 -10.28 -5.26
N GLU A 15 -0.18 -9.19 -6.00
CA GLU A 15 -1.39 -9.04 -6.82
C GLU A 15 -1.11 -8.52 -8.24
N SER A 16 -2.05 -8.85 -9.15
CA SER A 16 -2.11 -8.38 -10.54
C SER A 16 -0.91 -8.80 -11.40
N THR A 17 -0.68 -8.10 -12.51
CA THR A 17 0.29 -8.42 -13.56
C THR A 17 1.74 -8.52 -13.06
N ARG A 18 2.06 -7.91 -11.91
CA ARG A 18 3.39 -7.90 -11.32
C ARG A 18 3.52 -8.80 -10.09
N ALA A 19 2.52 -9.64 -9.83
CA ALA A 19 2.58 -10.60 -8.74
C ALA A 19 3.86 -11.45 -8.84
N GLY A 20 4.56 -11.64 -7.73
CA GLY A 20 5.82 -12.39 -7.65
C GLY A 20 7.09 -11.55 -7.82
N LEU A 21 7.00 -10.28 -8.22
CA LEU A 21 8.18 -9.42 -8.38
C LEU A 21 8.52 -8.67 -7.08
N PRO A 22 9.82 -8.47 -6.76
CA PRO A 22 10.22 -7.62 -5.64
C PRO A 22 9.83 -6.16 -5.82
N CYS A 23 9.35 -5.53 -4.76
CA CYS A 23 8.79 -4.17 -4.77
C CYS A 23 9.02 -3.48 -3.40
N VAL A 24 9.28 -2.17 -3.44
CA VAL A 24 9.21 -1.31 -2.25
C VAL A 24 7.79 -0.74 -2.16
N PHE A 25 7.13 -0.99 -1.05
CA PHE A 25 5.81 -0.46 -0.75
C PHE A 25 5.95 0.81 0.08
N VAL A 26 5.19 1.84 -0.30
CA VAL A 26 5.03 3.08 0.47
C VAL A 26 3.55 3.25 0.75
N ARG A 27 3.12 2.97 1.98
CA ARG A 27 1.73 3.15 2.39
C ARG A 27 1.56 4.56 2.95
N LEU A 28 0.66 5.34 2.35
CA LEU A 28 0.31 6.68 2.81
C LEU A 28 -0.78 6.63 3.89
N THR A 29 -0.83 7.67 4.73
CA THR A 29 -1.85 7.80 5.77
C THR A 29 -3.12 8.45 5.21
N GLY A 30 -4.27 7.84 5.52
CA GLY A 30 -5.60 8.40 5.25
C GLY A 30 -6.25 7.90 3.97
N CYS A 31 -7.58 7.72 4.03
CA CYS A 31 -8.45 7.40 2.90
C CYS A 31 -9.79 8.12 3.10
N ASN A 32 -10.35 8.70 2.03
CA ASN A 32 -11.65 9.38 2.07
C ASN A 32 -12.83 8.39 1.97
N MET A 33 -12.57 7.14 1.61
CA MET A 33 -13.58 6.07 1.58
C MET A 33 -13.72 5.40 2.95
N ARG A 34 -14.92 4.91 3.25
CA ARG A 34 -15.27 4.22 4.51
C ARG A 34 -15.82 2.83 4.20
N CYS A 35 -15.03 2.05 3.47
CA CYS A 35 -15.43 0.70 3.03
C CYS A 35 -15.52 -0.25 4.22
N THR A 36 -16.60 -1.04 4.31
CA THR A 36 -16.79 -2.06 5.35
C THR A 36 -15.94 -3.31 5.12
N TYR A 37 -15.49 -3.52 3.88
CA TYR A 37 -14.64 -4.64 3.46
C TYR A 37 -13.15 -4.24 3.34
N CYS A 38 -12.75 -3.11 3.93
CA CYS A 38 -11.38 -2.63 3.85
C CYS A 38 -10.47 -3.46 4.76
N ASP A 39 -9.52 -4.17 4.19
CA ASP A 39 -8.53 -4.92 4.97
C ASP A 39 -7.53 -3.99 5.68
N THR A 40 -7.30 -2.77 5.19
CA THR A 40 -6.52 -1.71 5.87
C THR A 40 -6.77 -0.33 5.29
#